data_AF-V8CIG5-F1
#
_entry.id   AF-V8CIG5-F1
#
_cell.length_a   1.000
_cell.length_b   1.000
_cell.length_c   1.000
_cell.angle_alpha   90.00
_cell.angle_beta   90.00
_cell.angle_gamma   90.00
#
_symmetry.space_group_name_H-M   'P 1'
#
loop_
_entity.id
_entity.type
_entity.pdbx_description
1 polymer ?
#
loop_
_entity_poly.entity_id
_entity_poly.type
_entity_poly.pdbx_seq_one_letter_code
_entity_poly.pdbx_strand_id
1 'polypeptide(L)'
;MRNTDFRSWLLETMRLEYKKWANDREWLEIDRALFADTILSAIKHIVRGGTLLLATDERREWFGTYALSRFYYSGTHRPLLPIFSLNRLLGTDLSIQKSSIDNTINMLDIAYGDYMFWYVGQINNHIADLCRSKEYGLFWVMDEGIRGAFALRANDEFLDYKLIEMLRLFEKALYESIFNRVVIE
;
A
#
# COMPACT_ATOMS: atom_id res chain seq x y z
N MET A 1 -31.18 27.85 19.38
CA MET A 1 -30.10 26.85 19.26
C MET A 1 -29.52 26.63 20.65
N ARG A 2 -29.47 25.39 21.16
CA ARG A 2 -28.74 25.13 22.42
C ARG A 2 -27.26 25.38 22.14
N ASN A 3 -26.68 26.34 22.85
CA ASN A 3 -25.27 26.65 22.74
C ASN A 3 -24.52 25.58 23.55
N THR A 4 -24.07 24.52 22.89
CA THR A 4 -23.29 23.47 23.54
C THR A 4 -21.90 24.02 23.84
N ASP A 5 -21.46 23.92 25.10
CA ASP A 5 -20.10 24.27 25.48
C ASP A 5 -19.06 23.47 24.67
N PHE A 6 -18.02 24.14 24.18
CA PHE A 6 -17.02 23.55 23.27
C PHE A 6 -16.32 22.34 23.89
N ARG A 7 -15.96 22.39 25.19
CA ARG A 7 -15.27 21.26 25.86
C ARG A 7 -16.18 20.05 25.96
N SER A 8 -17.46 20.29 26.24
CA SER A 8 -18.49 19.26 26.28
C SER A 8 -18.71 18.64 24.90
N TRP A 9 -18.81 19.46 23.85
CA TRP A 9 -18.88 18.99 22.47
C TRP A 9 -17.65 18.16 22.07
N LEU A 10 -16.43 18.64 22.39
CA LEU A 10 -15.18 17.95 22.06
C LEU A 10 -15.11 16.56 22.71
N LEU A 11 -15.45 16.46 24.00
CA LEU A 11 -15.44 15.18 24.72
C LEU A 11 -16.42 14.17 24.11
N GLU A 12 -17.63 14.62 23.78
CA GLU A 12 -18.63 13.75 23.15
C GLU A 12 -18.21 13.33 21.73
N THR A 13 -17.67 14.25 20.94
CA THR A 13 -17.12 13.92 19.62
C THR A 13 -15.98 12.90 19.72
N MET A 14 -15.01 13.07 20.64
CA MET A 14 -13.92 12.10 20.83
C MET A 14 -14.44 10.69 21.18
N ARG A 15 -15.47 10.61 22.02
CA ARG A 15 -16.10 9.33 22.40
C ARG A 15 -16.82 8.67 21.23
N LEU A 16 -17.53 9.47 20.43
CA LEU A 16 -18.25 8.99 19.24
C LEU A 16 -17.27 8.45 18.20
N GLU A 17 -16.22 9.21 17.87
CA GLU A 17 -15.18 8.80 16.92
C GLU A 17 -14.47 7.51 17.37
N TYR A 18 -14.09 7.42 18.65
CA TYR A 18 -13.52 6.19 19.20
C TYR A 18 -14.46 4.99 19.07
N LYS A 19 -15.75 5.18 19.37
CA LYS A 19 -16.75 4.10 19.29
C LYS A 19 -16.97 3.63 17.86
N LYS A 20 -17.02 4.55 16.89
CA LYS A 20 -17.12 4.20 15.47
C LYS A 20 -15.94 3.33 15.03
N TRP A 21 -14.71 3.74 15.35
CA TRP A 21 -13.52 2.97 15.01
C TRP A 21 -13.50 1.60 15.71
N ALA A 22 -13.88 1.55 16.99
CA ALA A 22 -13.93 0.30 17.75
C ALA A 22 -14.85 -0.75 17.10
N ASN A 23 -15.97 -0.31 16.52
CA ASN A 23 -16.91 -1.20 15.84
C ASN A 23 -16.39 -1.74 14.50
N ASP A 24 -15.41 -1.08 13.89
CA ASP A 24 -14.88 -1.44 12.56
C ASP A 24 -13.53 -2.19 12.67
N ARG A 25 -13.07 -2.54 13.87
CA ARG A 25 -11.75 -3.20 14.06
C ARG A 25 -11.62 -4.59 13.45
N GLU A 26 -12.73 -5.30 13.26
CA GLU A 26 -12.72 -6.66 12.71
C GLU A 26 -12.66 -6.68 11.17
N TRP A 27 -12.61 -5.51 10.53
CA TRP A 27 -12.70 -5.37 9.08
C TRP A 27 -11.67 -6.23 8.32
N LEU A 28 -10.41 -6.26 8.78
CA LEU A 28 -9.35 -7.02 8.11
C LEU A 28 -9.37 -8.51 8.48
N GLU A 29 -9.93 -8.85 9.63
CA GLU A 29 -10.06 -10.25 10.05
C GLU A 29 -11.05 -11.00 9.15
N ILE A 30 -12.10 -10.31 8.68
CA ILE A 30 -13.08 -10.82 7.72
C ILE A 30 -12.38 -11.18 6.39
N ASP A 31 -11.54 -10.27 5.87
CA ASP A 31 -10.86 -10.44 4.58
C ASP A 31 -9.43 -11.00 4.69
N ARG A 32 -9.09 -11.63 5.83
CA ARG A 32 -7.72 -12.06 6.16
C ARG A 32 -7.08 -12.99 5.13
N ALA A 33 -7.88 -13.88 4.51
CA ALA A 33 -7.38 -14.83 3.53
C ALA A 33 -6.95 -14.11 2.25
N LEU A 34 -7.81 -13.22 1.74
CA LEU A 34 -7.51 -12.40 0.57
C LEU A 34 -6.29 -11.50 0.83
N PHE A 35 -6.23 -10.86 2.00
CA PHE A 35 -5.08 -10.04 2.39
C PHE A 35 -3.79 -10.86 2.47
N ALA A 36 -3.83 -12.04 3.08
CA ALA A 36 -2.70 -12.94 3.19
C ALA A 36 -2.18 -13.36 1.80
N ASP A 37 -3.07 -13.74 0.89
CA ASP A 37 -2.71 -14.15 -0.47
C ASP A 37 -2.03 -13.00 -1.24
N THR A 38 -2.55 -11.78 -1.11
CA THR A 38 -1.97 -10.60 -1.78
C THR A 38 -0.57 -10.31 -1.27
N ILE A 39 -0.37 -10.27 0.05
CA ILE A 39 0.95 -9.94 0.60
C ILE A 39 1.95 -11.08 0.48
N LEU A 40 1.51 -12.34 0.51
CA LEU A 40 2.39 -13.51 0.43
C LEU A 40 3.17 -13.54 -0.89
N SER A 41 2.53 -13.20 -2.00
CA SER A 41 3.19 -13.08 -3.32
C SER A 41 4.32 -12.04 -3.28
N ALA A 42 4.06 -10.87 -2.71
CA ALA A 42 5.06 -9.80 -2.58
C ALA A 42 6.20 -10.16 -1.62
N ILE A 43 5.90 -10.86 -0.52
CA ILE A 43 6.91 -11.34 0.42
C ILE A 43 7.84 -12.36 -0.27
N LYS A 44 7.27 -13.34 -0.97
CA LYS A 44 8.05 -14.33 -1.75
C LYS A 44 8.94 -13.66 -2.77
N HIS A 45 8.42 -12.63 -3.45
CA HIS A 45 9.17 -11.84 -4.42
C HIS A 45 10.42 -11.20 -3.79
N ILE A 46 10.26 -10.50 -2.67
CA ILE A 46 11.40 -9.88 -1.96
C ILE A 46 12.38 -10.93 -1.45
N VAL A 47 11.90 -12.02 -0.84
CA VAL A 47 12.76 -13.08 -0.28
C VAL A 47 13.62 -13.75 -1.37
N ARG A 48 13.12 -13.83 -2.61
CA ARG A 48 13.87 -14.31 -3.78
C ARG A 48 14.87 -13.29 -4.35
N GLY A 49 14.96 -12.10 -3.77
CA GLY A 49 15.84 -11.00 -4.22
C GLY A 49 15.17 -10.01 -5.18
N GLY A 50 13.86 -10.12 -5.39
CA GLY A 50 13.09 -9.22 -6.24
C GLY A 50 12.88 -7.85 -5.63
N THR A 51 12.68 -6.84 -6.49
CA THR A 51 12.44 -5.44 -6.13
C THR A 51 10.94 -5.13 -6.09
N LEU A 52 10.47 -4.33 -5.12
CA LEU A 52 9.15 -3.72 -5.17
C LEU A 52 9.24 -2.27 -5.64
N LEU A 53 8.44 -1.92 -6.64
CA LEU A 53 8.25 -0.54 -7.09
C LEU A 53 6.91 -0.03 -6.56
N LEU A 54 6.97 0.75 -5.48
CA LEU A 54 5.82 1.35 -4.82
C LEU A 54 5.31 2.55 -5.63
N ALA A 55 4.08 2.46 -6.07
CA ALA A 55 3.35 3.47 -6.79
C ALA A 55 2.06 3.84 -6.05
N THR A 56 1.70 5.11 -6.04
CA THR A 56 0.43 5.59 -5.49
C THR A 56 -0.30 6.48 -6.47
N ASP A 57 -1.62 6.65 -6.30
CA ASP A 57 -2.28 7.82 -6.85
C ASP A 57 -1.88 9.11 -6.09
N GLU A 58 -2.34 10.26 -6.57
CA GLU A 58 -2.06 11.57 -5.98
C GLU A 58 -2.59 11.70 -4.54
N ARG A 59 -3.78 11.15 -4.25
CA ARG A 59 -4.39 11.25 -2.91
C ARG A 59 -3.66 10.40 -1.88
N ARG A 60 -2.97 9.33 -2.28
CA ARG A 60 -2.24 8.40 -1.42
C ARG A 60 -0.73 8.62 -1.48
N GLU A 61 -0.25 9.74 -2.01
CA GLU A 61 1.19 10.08 -1.99
C GLU A 61 1.77 10.09 -0.56
N TRP A 62 0.97 10.56 0.41
CA TRP A 62 1.31 10.53 1.83
C TRP A 62 1.63 9.11 2.31
N PHE A 63 0.86 8.12 1.84
CA PHE A 63 1.04 6.72 2.20
C PHE A 63 2.35 6.20 1.61
N GLY A 64 2.65 6.53 0.36
CA GLY A 64 3.91 6.14 -0.29
C GLY A 64 5.13 6.64 0.48
N THR A 65 5.10 7.91 0.89
CA THR A 65 6.16 8.52 1.72
C THR A 65 6.23 7.88 3.10
N TYR A 66 5.07 7.63 3.74
CA TYR A 66 5.00 6.97 5.04
C TYR A 66 5.57 5.55 4.99
N ALA A 67 5.17 4.74 4.02
CA ALA A 67 5.66 3.37 3.82
C ALA A 67 7.17 3.29 3.66
N LEU A 68 7.75 4.09 2.76
CA LEU A 68 9.20 4.11 2.55
C LEU A 68 9.96 4.56 3.80
N SER A 69 9.44 5.54 4.54
CA SER A 69 10.05 5.99 5.80
C SER A 69 10.13 4.88 6.84
N ARG A 70 9.16 3.95 6.85
CA ARG A 70 9.15 2.79 7.77
C ARG A 70 10.17 1.73 7.37
N PHE A 71 10.25 1.40 6.08
CA PHE A 71 11.20 0.40 5.60
C PHE A 71 12.65 0.87 5.64
N TYR A 72 12.88 2.16 5.46
CA TYR A 72 14.22 2.76 5.53
C TYR A 72 14.62 3.23 6.93
N TYR A 73 13.73 3.10 7.93
CA TYR A 73 14.09 3.40 9.30
C TYR A 73 15.16 2.42 9.80
N SER A 74 16.35 2.94 10.07
CA SER A 74 17.52 2.19 10.53
C SER A 74 17.43 1.86 12.02
N GLY A 75 16.47 1.01 12.39
CA GLY A 75 16.49 0.32 13.67
C GLY A 75 17.62 -0.73 13.68
N THR A 76 18.27 -0.94 14.83
CA THR A 76 19.28 -1.99 14.98
C THR A 76 18.69 -3.35 14.56
N HIS A 77 19.34 -4.05 13.63
CA HIS A 77 19.01 -5.40 13.13
C HIS A 77 17.95 -5.53 12.01
N ARG A 78 17.59 -4.46 11.29
CA ARG A 78 16.72 -4.58 10.10
C ARG A 78 17.53 -4.51 8.79
N PRO A 79 17.42 -5.50 7.89
CA PRO A 79 18.01 -5.37 6.56
C PRO A 79 17.30 -4.27 5.77
N LEU A 80 18.06 -3.58 4.92
CA LEU A 80 17.50 -2.70 3.90
C LEU A 80 16.79 -3.56 2.86
N LEU A 81 15.62 -3.08 2.42
CA LEU A 81 14.77 -3.80 1.47
C LEU A 81 14.75 -3.07 0.12
N PRO A 82 14.74 -3.80 -1.00
CA PRO A 82 14.69 -3.21 -2.34
C PRO A 82 13.26 -2.75 -2.67
N ILE A 83 12.76 -1.77 -1.92
CA ILE A 83 11.45 -1.16 -2.11
C ILE A 83 11.70 0.28 -2.50
N PHE A 84 11.29 0.72 -3.69
CA PHE A 84 11.57 2.07 -4.21
C PHE A 84 10.31 2.78 -4.66
N SER A 85 10.30 4.12 -4.63
CA SER A 85 9.19 4.91 -5.14
C SER A 85 9.21 5.00 -6.66
N LEU A 86 8.19 4.44 -7.32
CA LEU A 86 7.97 4.63 -8.75
C LEU A 86 7.54 6.06 -9.07
N ASN A 87 6.67 6.66 -8.25
CA ASN A 87 6.24 8.06 -8.45
C ASN A 87 7.43 9.02 -8.52
N ARG A 88 8.42 8.85 -7.62
CA ARG A 88 9.62 9.69 -7.60
C ARG A 88 10.60 9.39 -8.73
N LEU A 89 10.67 8.12 -9.17
CA LEU A 89 11.49 7.73 -10.32
C LEU A 89 11.00 8.39 -11.61
N LEU A 90 9.68 8.41 -11.81
CA LEU A 90 9.03 8.97 -12.99
C LEU A 90 8.89 10.49 -12.90
N GLY A 91 8.81 11.05 -11.70
CA GLY A 91 8.55 12.48 -11.50
C GLY A 91 7.08 12.84 -11.75
N THR A 92 6.72 14.08 -11.42
CA THR A 92 5.34 14.59 -11.49
C THR A 92 4.89 14.92 -12.91
N ASP A 93 5.84 15.22 -13.80
CA ASP A 93 5.57 15.80 -15.12
C ASP A 93 5.48 14.74 -16.24
N LEU A 94 5.78 13.48 -15.93
CA LEU A 94 5.52 12.40 -16.88
C LEU A 94 4.01 12.17 -16.96
N SER A 95 3.35 12.91 -17.85
CA SER A 95 2.07 12.51 -18.40
C SER A 95 2.29 11.16 -19.08
N ILE A 96 2.04 10.07 -18.37
CA ILE A 96 2.23 8.72 -18.91
C ILE A 96 1.15 8.53 -19.99
N GLN A 97 1.45 8.95 -21.23
CA GLN A 97 0.65 8.64 -22.41
C GLN A 97 0.79 7.14 -22.72
N LYS A 98 -0.16 6.52 -23.42
CA LYS A 98 -0.09 5.07 -23.70
C LYS A 98 1.23 4.64 -24.37
N SER A 99 1.75 5.45 -25.30
CA SER A 99 3.06 5.22 -25.95
C SER A 99 4.26 5.33 -25.00
N SER A 100 4.08 5.94 -23.83
CA SER A 100 5.11 6.05 -22.79
C SER A 100 5.10 4.88 -21.79
N ILE A 101 4.00 4.11 -21.72
CA ILE A 101 3.93 2.93 -20.82
C ILE A 101 4.98 1.90 -21.25
N ASP A 102 4.99 1.53 -22.54
CA ASP A 102 5.94 0.54 -23.07
C ASP A 102 7.39 1.03 -22.89
N ASN A 103 7.66 2.30 -23.16
CA ASN A 103 8.99 2.89 -22.93
C ASN A 103 9.39 2.87 -21.45
N THR A 104 8.44 3.12 -20.56
CA THR A 104 8.67 3.05 -19.11
C THR A 104 8.95 1.62 -18.68
N ILE A 105 8.18 0.64 -19.15
CA ILE A 105 8.40 -0.78 -18.86
C ILE A 105 9.77 -1.22 -19.40
N ASN A 106 10.11 -0.89 -20.64
CA ASN A 106 11.43 -1.18 -21.22
C ASN A 106 12.57 -0.58 -20.38
N MET A 107 12.40 0.66 -19.91
CA MET A 107 13.38 1.31 -19.04
C MET A 107 13.49 0.58 -17.68
N LEU A 108 12.37 0.20 -17.08
CA LEU A 108 12.35 -0.55 -15.82
C LEU A 108 12.96 -1.95 -15.96
N ASP A 109 12.71 -2.64 -17.06
CA ASP A 109 13.27 -3.97 -17.37
C ASP A 109 14.80 -3.90 -17.58
N ILE A 110 15.32 -2.77 -18.07
CA ILE A 110 16.77 -2.51 -18.14
C ILE A 110 17.34 -2.20 -16.75
N ALA A 111 16.62 -1.41 -15.95
CA ALA A 111 17.09 -0.89 -14.67
C ALA A 111 17.03 -1.93 -13.53
N TYR A 112 16.03 -2.81 -13.54
CA TYR A 112 15.74 -3.76 -12.48
C TYR A 112 15.69 -5.18 -13.03
N GLY A 113 16.46 -6.10 -12.44
CA GLY A 113 16.51 -7.49 -12.89
C GLY A 113 15.17 -8.23 -12.72
N ASP A 114 14.59 -8.16 -11.51
CA ASP A 114 13.25 -8.70 -11.24
C ASP A 114 12.48 -7.72 -10.34
N TYR A 115 11.36 -7.20 -10.84
CA TYR A 115 10.54 -6.23 -10.12
C TYR A 115 9.06 -6.54 -10.20
N MET A 116 8.37 -6.19 -9.11
CA MET A 116 6.94 -6.28 -8.94
C MET A 116 6.40 -4.90 -8.57
N PHE A 117 5.28 -4.52 -9.17
CA PHE A 117 4.60 -3.28 -8.77
C PHE A 117 3.85 -3.48 -7.47
N TRP A 118 3.98 -2.52 -6.57
CA TRP A 118 3.10 -2.35 -5.42
C TRP A 118 2.30 -1.06 -5.62
N TYR A 119 1.03 -1.18 -5.97
CA TYR A 119 0.17 -0.03 -6.25
C TYR A 119 -0.82 0.23 -5.11
N VAL A 120 -0.96 1.49 -4.69
CA VAL A 120 -1.94 1.93 -3.69
C VAL A 120 -2.72 3.15 -4.18
N GLY A 121 -4.01 2.97 -4.49
CA GLY A 121 -4.84 4.08 -4.98
C GLY A 121 -6.04 3.69 -5.81
N GLN A 122 -6.67 4.70 -6.41
CA GLN A 122 -7.75 4.54 -7.39
C GLN A 122 -7.23 4.02 -8.72
N ILE A 123 -8.06 3.30 -9.47
CA ILE A 123 -7.58 2.63 -10.70
C ILE A 123 -7.65 3.51 -11.96
N ASN A 124 -8.34 4.64 -11.89
CA ASN A 124 -8.59 5.53 -13.03
C ASN A 124 -7.50 6.60 -13.18
N ASN A 125 -6.24 6.18 -13.30
CA ASN A 125 -5.10 7.07 -13.57
C ASN A 125 -3.98 6.32 -14.30
N HIS A 126 -3.07 7.08 -14.92
CA HIS A 126 -2.04 6.50 -15.77
C HIS A 126 -0.99 5.67 -15.02
N ILE A 127 -0.72 5.97 -13.75
CA ILE A 127 0.21 5.18 -12.94
C ILE A 127 -0.38 3.81 -12.60
N ALA A 128 -1.70 3.72 -12.38
CA ALA A 128 -2.42 2.46 -12.26
C ALA A 128 -2.40 1.67 -13.58
N ASP A 129 -2.58 2.33 -14.74
CA ASP A 129 -2.45 1.71 -16.06
C ASP A 129 -1.07 1.10 -16.28
N LEU A 130 0.00 1.82 -15.90
CA LEU A 130 1.37 1.31 -15.93
C LEU A 130 1.52 0.09 -15.03
N CYS A 131 1.07 0.15 -13.77
CA CYS A 131 1.22 -0.96 -12.83
C CYS A 131 0.45 -2.22 -13.28
N ARG A 132 -0.72 -2.03 -13.94
CA ARG A 132 -1.54 -3.12 -14.49
C ARG A 132 -0.99 -3.75 -15.77
N SER A 133 0.04 -3.17 -16.38
CA SER A 133 0.68 -3.77 -17.56
C SER A 133 1.40 -5.10 -17.24
N LYS A 134 1.74 -5.35 -15.96
CA LYS A 134 2.24 -6.65 -15.49
C LYS A 134 1.11 -7.51 -14.94
N GLU A 135 1.23 -8.83 -15.18
CA GLU A 135 0.25 -9.84 -14.77
C GLU A 135 0.15 -9.98 -13.24
N TYR A 136 1.27 -9.84 -12.54
CA TYR A 136 1.36 -10.03 -11.09
C TYR A 136 1.87 -8.76 -10.40
N GLY A 137 1.28 -8.45 -9.24
CA GLY A 137 1.64 -7.30 -8.42
C GLY A 137 0.91 -7.29 -7.08
N LEU A 138 1.33 -6.40 -6.19
CA LEU A 138 0.65 -6.11 -4.93
C LEU A 138 -0.25 -4.90 -5.14
N PHE A 139 -1.57 -5.10 -5.16
CA PHE A 139 -2.51 -4.02 -5.47
C PHE A 139 -3.45 -3.78 -4.29
N TRP A 140 -3.37 -2.59 -3.69
CA TRP A 140 -4.32 -2.10 -2.68
C TRP A 140 -5.15 -0.99 -3.31
N VAL A 141 -6.33 -1.35 -3.80
CA VAL A 141 -7.13 -0.49 -4.66
C VAL A 141 -8.33 0.08 -3.94
N MET A 142 -8.78 1.25 -4.38
CA MET A 142 -9.83 2.03 -3.72
C MET A 142 -11.19 1.87 -4.40
N ASP A 143 -11.19 1.08 -5.47
CA ASP A 143 -12.31 0.74 -6.33
C ASP A 143 -12.25 -0.77 -6.60
N GLU A 144 -13.40 -1.41 -6.78
CA GLU A 144 -13.44 -2.81 -7.25
C GLU A 144 -12.98 -2.90 -8.72
N GLY A 145 -12.49 -4.06 -9.14
CA GLY A 145 -12.28 -4.36 -10.57
C GLY A 145 -10.88 -4.82 -10.98
N ILE A 146 -9.92 -4.93 -10.05
CA ILE A 146 -8.65 -5.61 -10.31
C ILE A 146 -8.69 -7.01 -9.66
N ARG A 147 -8.56 -8.05 -10.48
CA ARG A 147 -8.46 -9.43 -9.98
C ARG A 147 -7.16 -9.61 -9.20
N GLY A 148 -7.24 -10.23 -8.02
CA GLY A 148 -6.08 -10.44 -7.16
C GLY A 148 -5.62 -9.17 -6.43
N ALA A 149 -6.39 -8.08 -6.50
CA ALA A 149 -6.16 -6.90 -5.67
C ALA A 149 -6.93 -7.00 -4.35
N PHE A 150 -6.42 -6.33 -3.34
CA PHE A 150 -7.13 -6.07 -2.10
C PHE A 150 -7.91 -4.76 -2.23
N ALA A 151 -9.24 -4.85 -2.26
CA ALA A 151 -10.11 -3.70 -2.48
C ALA A 151 -10.52 -3.03 -1.15
N LEU A 152 -10.40 -1.71 -1.11
CA LEU A 152 -10.80 -0.82 -0.03
C LEU A 152 -11.86 0.14 -0.56
N ARG A 153 -12.75 0.62 0.31
CA ARG A 153 -13.74 1.61 -0.09
C ARG A 153 -13.12 3.01 -0.05
N ALA A 154 -13.07 3.71 -1.18
CA ALA A 154 -12.53 5.07 -1.25
C ALA A 154 -13.20 6.08 -0.28
N ASN A 155 -14.47 5.86 0.05
CA ASN A 155 -15.26 6.74 0.93
C ASN A 155 -15.32 6.25 2.39
N ASP A 156 -14.47 5.29 2.76
CA ASP A 156 -14.38 4.82 4.14
C ASP A 156 -13.77 5.89 5.04
N GLU A 157 -14.48 6.27 6.11
CA GLU A 157 -14.05 7.23 7.13
C GLU A 157 -12.70 6.84 7.75
N PHE A 158 -12.41 5.54 7.83
CA PHE A 158 -11.20 4.99 8.45
C PHE A 158 -10.15 4.54 7.46
N LEU A 159 -10.28 4.87 6.18
CA LEU A 159 -9.39 4.40 5.11
C LEU A 159 -7.90 4.58 5.43
N ASP A 160 -7.52 5.75 5.93
CA ASP A 160 -6.11 6.05 6.24
C ASP A 160 -5.58 5.18 7.39
N TYR A 161 -6.41 4.94 8.42
CA TYR A 161 -6.08 4.04 9.52
C TYR A 161 -5.91 2.60 9.03
N LYS A 162 -6.81 2.15 8.14
CA LYS A 162 -6.76 0.82 7.51
C LYS A 162 -5.49 0.63 6.68
N LEU A 163 -5.10 1.63 5.90
CA LEU A 163 -3.83 1.61 5.14
C LEU A 163 -2.61 1.51 6.07
N ILE A 164 -2.59 2.27 7.16
CA ILE A 164 -1.52 2.20 8.16
C ILE A 164 -1.47 0.81 8.81
N GLU A 165 -2.63 0.24 9.16
CA GLU A 165 -2.74 -1.09 9.74
C GLU A 165 -2.23 -2.19 8.79
N MET A 166 -2.70 -2.20 7.54
CA MET A 166 -2.24 -3.12 6.49
C MET A 166 -0.72 -3.05 6.30
N LEU A 167 -0.17 -1.84 6.23
CA LEU A 167 1.28 -1.63 6.09
C LEU A 167 2.06 -2.19 7.27
N ARG A 168 1.59 -1.99 8.51
CA ARG A 168 2.26 -2.53 9.71
C ARG A 168 2.25 -4.05 9.71
N LEU A 169 1.15 -4.67 9.28
CA LEU A 169 1.06 -6.13 9.17
C LEU A 169 1.95 -6.66 8.05
N PHE A 170 1.94 -6.02 6.87
CA PHE A 170 2.81 -6.37 5.76
C PHE A 170 4.29 -6.27 6.13
N GLU A 171 4.70 -5.14 6.74
CA GLU A 171 6.07 -4.93 7.22
C GLU A 171 6.49 -6.02 8.22
N LYS A 172 5.64 -6.31 9.21
CA LYS A 172 5.92 -7.34 10.21
C LYS A 172 6.05 -8.72 9.55
N ALA A 173 5.10 -9.11 8.71
CA ALA A 173 5.12 -10.40 8.01
C ALA A 173 6.37 -10.54 7.14
N LEU A 174 6.76 -9.47 6.43
CA LEU A 174 7.95 -9.45 5.59
C LEU A 174 9.22 -9.69 6.39
N TYR A 175 9.44 -8.95 7.49
CA TYR A 175 10.64 -9.15 8.31
C TYR A 175 10.66 -10.51 9.00
N GLU A 176 9.51 -10.97 9.54
CA GLU A 176 9.42 -12.31 10.16
C GLU A 176 9.72 -13.42 9.14
N SER A 177 9.35 -13.24 7.87
CA SER A 177 9.69 -14.16 6.77
C SER A 177 11.18 -14.12 6.41
N ILE A 178 11.78 -12.92 6.30
CA ILE A 178 13.22 -12.76 6.03
C ILE A 178 14.09 -13.35 7.15
N PHE A 179 13.63 -13.26 8.40
CA PHE A 179 14.31 -13.85 9.55
C PHE A 179 14.01 -15.36 9.72
N ASN A 180 13.32 -16.00 8.78
CA ASN A 180 12.92 -17.41 8.82
C ASN A 180 12.15 -17.79 10.10
N ARG A 181 11.37 -16.86 10.66
CA ARG A 181 10.50 -17.10 11.84
C ARG A 181 9.10 -17.55 11.42
N VAL A 182 8.71 -17.25 10.18
CA VAL A 182 7.50 -17.72 9.54
C VAL A 182 7.89 -18.45 8.27
N VAL A 183 7.33 -19.65 8.08
CA VAL A 183 7.53 -20.42 6.84
C VAL A 183 6.55 -19.90 5.79
N ILE A 184 7.11 -19.44 4.68
CA ILE A 184 6.36 -19.11 3.47
C ILE A 184 6.48 -20.31 2.52
N GLU A 185 5.41 -21.10 2.38
CA GLU A 185 5.37 -22.27 1.47
C GLU A 185 5.58 -21.88 0.02
#